data_AF-A0A4Q9LCS6-F1
#
_entry.id   AF-A0A4Q9LCS6-F1
#
_cell.length_a   1.000
_cell.length_b   1.000
_cell.length_c   1.000
_cell.angle_alpha   90.00
_cell.angle_beta   90.00
_cell.angle_gamma   90.00
#
_symmetry.space_group_name_H-M   'P 1'
#
loop_
_entity.id
_entity.type
_entity.pdbx_description
1 polymer ?
#
loop_
_entity_poly.entity_id
_entity_poly.type
_entity_poly.pdbx_seq_one_letter_code
_entity_poly.pdbx_strand_id
1 'polypeptide(L)'
;MKNENFAITIEKSNYITLIIHFKILLDKLNNIFSAEVNSQMSTLNLYDCEILKNSRLSLNRFKNLRNLELSASKQEINFYQLFDLAWGQILARIELKNFKIEQRDIIRIFLFKNLVFLKFSNCNFVENIQKCFKRKKGCCLKHLILSFNPEVNYKELSNYLFEEFDNIFSLEIYHPVPPN
;
A
#
# COMPACT_ATOMS: atom_id res chain seq x y z
N MET A 1 2.16 30.42 11.95
CA MET A 1 1.47 29.15 11.62
C MET A 1 0.78 29.33 10.30
N LYS A 2 1.17 28.61 9.24
CA LYS A 2 0.46 28.64 7.96
C LYS A 2 -0.83 27.84 8.15
N ASN A 3 -1.96 28.40 7.71
CA ASN A 3 -3.23 27.67 7.64
C ASN A 3 -3.07 26.54 6.63
N GLU A 4 -2.90 25.32 7.12
CA GLU A 4 -3.07 24.12 6.30
C GLU A 4 -4.57 23.91 6.13
N ASN A 5 -5.08 24.27 4.94
CA ASN A 5 -6.47 24.00 4.59
C ASN A 5 -6.68 22.48 4.57
N PHE A 6 -7.55 21.99 5.45
CA PHE A 6 -7.86 20.56 5.56
C PHE A 6 -9.08 20.22 4.69
N ALA A 7 -9.01 19.09 4.01
CA ALA A 7 -10.15 18.48 3.35
C ALA A 7 -10.27 17.04 3.87
N ILE A 8 -11.35 16.77 4.59
CA ILE A 8 -11.79 15.41 4.91
C ILE A 8 -13.03 15.16 4.07
N THR A 9 -12.92 14.24 3.12
CA THR A 9 -14.09 13.82 2.33
C THR A 9 -14.57 12.49 2.90
N ILE A 10 -15.81 12.48 3.40
CA ILE A 10 -16.51 11.27 3.84
C ILE A 10 -17.62 11.02 2.83
N GLU A 11 -17.44 10.01 2.00
CA GLU A 11 -18.49 9.57 1.08
C GLU A 11 -19.26 8.43 1.72
N LYS A 12 -20.56 8.64 1.97
CA LYS A 12 -21.43 7.63 2.54
C LYS A 12 -22.08 6.82 1.42
N SER A 13 -21.60 5.60 1.24
CA SER A 13 -22.27 4.53 0.51
C SER A 13 -22.74 3.47 1.52
N ASN A 14 -23.03 2.23 1.11
CA ASN A 14 -23.15 1.10 2.05
C ASN A 14 -21.88 0.88 2.91
N TYR A 15 -20.79 1.58 2.57
CA TYR A 15 -19.55 1.66 3.33
C TYR A 15 -19.03 3.10 3.40
N ILE A 16 -18.12 3.35 4.35
CA ILE A 16 -17.43 4.64 4.50
C ILE A 16 -16.11 4.60 3.74
N THR A 17 -15.94 5.54 2.80
CA THR A 17 -14.64 5.87 2.18
C THR A 17 -14.09 7.13 2.83
N LEU A 18 -12.82 7.11 3.20
CA LEU A 18 -12.13 8.25 3.78
C LEU A 18 -10.89 8.63 2.98
N ILE A 19 -10.80 9.91 2.62
CA ILE A 19 -9.65 10.51 1.94
C ILE A 19 -9.09 11.62 2.84
N ILE A 20 -7.82 11.49 3.23
CA ILE A 20 -7.11 12.48 4.04
C ILE A 20 -5.91 13.04 3.27
N HIS A 21 -5.91 14.36 3.01
CA HIS A 21 -4.82 15.08 2.35
C HIS A 21 -4.08 16.00 3.35
N PHE A 22 -3.26 15.45 4.24
CA PHE A 22 -2.32 16.24 5.05
C PHE A 22 -1.23 15.38 5.68
N LYS A 23 -0.18 16.06 6.15
CA LYS A 23 0.92 15.49 6.90
C LYS A 23 0.46 14.95 8.26
N ILE A 24 0.11 13.67 8.31
CA ILE A 24 -0.30 13.00 9.54
C ILE A 24 0.78 12.06 10.06
N LEU A 25 1.00 12.09 11.38
CA LEU A 25 1.65 10.99 12.07
C LEU A 25 0.70 9.81 12.12
N LEU A 26 1.08 8.71 11.48
CA LEU A 26 0.23 7.53 11.32
C LEU A 26 -0.41 7.04 12.63
N ASP A 27 0.30 7.21 13.76
CA ASP A 27 -0.13 6.76 15.09
C ASP A 27 -1.34 7.49 15.63
N LYS A 28 -1.58 8.70 15.12
CA LYS A 28 -2.72 9.52 15.50
C LYS A 28 -4.02 9.08 14.81
N LEU A 29 -3.95 8.35 13.69
CA LEU A 29 -5.12 7.92 12.92
C LEU A 29 -6.09 7.07 13.75
N ASN A 30 -5.58 6.22 14.63
CA ASN A 30 -6.38 5.32 15.45
C ASN A 30 -7.38 6.05 16.36
N ASN A 31 -7.16 7.35 16.60
CA ASN A 31 -7.94 8.19 17.51
C ASN A 31 -8.73 9.29 16.80
N ILE A 32 -8.71 9.38 15.47
CA ILE A 32 -9.47 10.41 14.75
C ILE A 32 -10.96 10.10 14.77
N PHE A 33 -11.33 8.83 14.60
CA PHE A 33 -12.72 8.41 14.48
C PHE A 33 -13.13 7.49 15.61
N SER A 34 -14.44 7.47 15.89
CA SER A 34 -15.04 6.52 16.82
C SER A 34 -14.80 5.08 16.35
N ALA A 35 -14.83 4.15 17.30
CA ALA A 35 -14.68 2.72 17.00
C ALA A 35 -15.75 2.22 16.00
N GLU A 36 -16.96 2.77 16.07
CA GLU A 36 -18.05 2.45 15.15
C GLU A 36 -17.71 2.85 13.70
N VAL A 37 -17.28 4.10 13.49
CA VAL A 37 -16.90 4.60 12.16
C VAL A 37 -15.74 3.79 11.58
N ASN A 38 -14.70 3.54 12.39
CA ASN A 38 -13.58 2.70 11.98
C ASN A 38 -14.05 1.32 11.53
N SER A 39 -15.00 0.71 12.26
CA SER A 39 -15.49 -0.63 11.97
C SER A 39 -16.28 -0.74 10.66
N GLN A 40 -16.89 0.34 10.18
CA GLN A 40 -17.68 0.38 8.94
C GLN A 40 -16.84 0.79 7.72
N MET A 41 -15.61 1.25 7.92
CA MET A 41 -14.75 1.72 6.84
C MET A 41 -14.28 0.57 5.95
N SER A 42 -14.55 0.67 4.65
CA SER A 42 -14.09 -0.31 3.65
C SER A 42 -12.85 0.17 2.89
N THR A 43 -12.67 1.49 2.81
CA THR A 43 -11.62 2.13 2.05
C THR A 43 -10.97 3.24 2.89
N LEU A 44 -9.64 3.21 2.97
CA LEU A 44 -8.84 4.20 3.68
C LEU A 44 -7.72 4.70 2.77
N ASN A 45 -7.79 5.98 2.42
CA ASN A 45 -6.79 6.64 1.59
C ASN A 45 -6.11 7.74 2.40
N LEU A 46 -4.79 7.61 2.55
CA LEU A 46 -3.99 8.50 3.38
C LEU A 46 -2.82 9.03 2.57
N TYR A 47 -2.81 10.33 2.35
CA TYR A 47 -1.80 10.98 1.53
C TYR A 47 -0.84 11.81 2.39
N ASP A 48 0.41 11.91 1.94
CA ASP A 48 1.45 12.73 2.57
C ASP A 48 1.80 12.34 4.02
N CYS A 49 1.66 11.06 4.37
CA CYS A 49 1.86 10.56 5.74
C CYS A 49 3.33 10.57 6.19
N GLU A 50 3.56 10.94 7.44
CA GLU A 50 4.82 10.65 8.12
C GLU A 50 4.70 9.37 8.94
N ILE A 51 5.52 8.39 8.58
CA ILE A 51 5.58 7.09 9.22
C ILE A 51 6.85 7.06 10.04
N LEU A 52 6.74 7.36 11.33
CA LEU A 52 7.86 7.51 12.25
C LEU A 52 8.27 6.17 12.88
N LYS A 53 9.38 6.18 13.62
CA LYS A 53 9.75 5.05 14.48
C LYS A 53 8.61 4.66 15.42
N ASN A 54 8.40 3.35 15.52
CA ASN A 54 7.33 2.71 16.30
C ASN A 54 5.92 2.95 15.79
N SER A 55 5.75 3.53 14.59
CA SER A 55 4.41 3.76 14.11
C SER A 55 3.66 2.46 13.85
N ARG A 56 2.38 2.41 14.26
CA ARG A 56 1.52 1.23 14.10
C ARG A 56 0.09 1.62 13.78
N LEU A 57 -0.45 1.02 12.73
CA LEU A 57 -1.88 1.07 12.46
C LEU A 57 -2.59 -0.02 13.29
N SER A 58 -3.31 0.38 14.33
CA SER A 58 -4.15 -0.53 15.12
C SER A 58 -5.46 -0.76 14.39
N LEU A 59 -5.40 -1.53 13.29
CA LEU A 59 -6.58 -1.82 12.48
C LEU A 59 -7.48 -2.93 13.02
N ASN A 60 -7.25 -3.44 14.22
CA ASN A 60 -8.29 -4.21 14.92
C ASN A 60 -9.62 -3.43 15.02
N ARG A 61 -9.57 -2.10 14.90
CA ARG A 61 -10.74 -1.21 14.79
C ARG A 61 -11.39 -1.18 13.40
N PHE A 62 -10.70 -1.59 12.33
CA PHE A 62 -11.13 -1.45 10.94
C PHE A 62 -11.43 -2.81 10.31
N LYS A 63 -12.40 -3.51 10.91
CA LYS A 63 -12.74 -4.90 10.60
C LYS A 63 -13.18 -5.14 9.16
N ASN A 64 -13.71 -4.11 8.50
CA ASN A 64 -14.23 -4.18 7.14
C ASN A 64 -13.28 -3.58 6.09
N LEU A 65 -12.07 -3.16 6.47
CA LEU A 65 -11.16 -2.51 5.52
C LEU A 65 -10.72 -3.49 4.44
N ARG A 66 -11.07 -3.18 3.19
CA ARG A 66 -10.71 -3.95 2.00
C ARG A 66 -9.68 -3.22 1.14
N ASN A 67 -9.73 -1.90 1.14
CA ASN A 67 -8.91 -1.06 0.27
C ASN A 67 -8.05 -0.12 1.12
N LEU A 68 -6.74 -0.15 0.92
CA LEU A 68 -5.80 0.73 1.57
C LEU A 68 -4.94 1.43 0.51
N GLU A 69 -4.96 2.75 0.53
CA GLU A 69 -4.02 3.59 -0.22
C GLU A 69 -3.20 4.43 0.75
N LEU A 70 -1.88 4.30 0.67
CA LEU A 70 -0.94 5.10 1.46
C LEU A 70 0.02 5.83 0.54
N SER A 71 0.22 7.12 0.80
CA SER A 71 1.35 7.89 0.27
C SER A 71 2.19 8.40 1.43
N ALA A 72 3.47 8.09 1.45
CA ALA A 72 4.39 8.56 2.49
C ALA A 72 5.14 9.82 2.04
N SER A 73 5.27 10.80 2.94
CA SER A 73 6.17 11.95 2.81
C SER A 73 7.48 11.72 3.56
N LYS A 74 7.41 10.90 4.62
CA LYS A 74 8.55 10.42 5.39
C LYS A 74 8.30 8.99 5.84
N GLN A 75 9.33 8.15 5.76
CA GLN A 75 9.27 6.76 6.21
C GLN A 75 10.52 6.40 7.01
N GLU A 76 10.35 6.09 8.30
CA GLU A 76 11.44 5.66 9.21
C GLU A 76 11.39 4.16 9.54
N ILE A 77 10.29 3.47 9.17
CA ILE A 77 10.11 2.03 9.35
C ILE A 77 9.62 1.37 8.06
N ASN A 78 9.82 0.06 7.93
CA ASN A 78 9.40 -0.69 6.76
C ASN A 78 7.89 -0.90 6.76
N PHE A 79 7.29 -0.99 5.58
CA PHE A 79 5.84 -1.15 5.41
C PHE A 79 5.30 -2.38 6.16
N TYR A 80 6.02 -3.51 6.16
CA TYR A 80 5.60 -4.73 6.87
C TYR A 80 5.49 -4.53 8.39
N GLN A 81 6.16 -3.52 8.95
CA GLN A 81 6.13 -3.22 10.39
C GLN A 81 4.87 -2.45 10.80
N LEU A 82 4.13 -1.89 9.83
CA LEU A 82 2.88 -1.17 10.09
C LEU A 82 1.72 -2.12 10.42
N PHE A 83 1.87 -3.41 10.08
CA PHE A 83 0.75 -4.36 10.06
C PHE A 83 1.06 -5.68 10.75
N ASP A 84 0.09 -6.13 11.53
CA ASP A 84 0.06 -7.50 12.05
C ASP A 84 -0.48 -8.49 11.01
N LEU A 85 -0.24 -9.78 11.21
CA LEU A 85 -0.64 -10.89 10.31
C LEU A 85 -2.14 -10.90 9.97
N ALA A 86 -2.99 -10.41 10.88
CA ALA A 86 -4.44 -10.39 10.72
C ALA A 86 -4.89 -9.57 9.50
N TRP A 87 -4.13 -8.55 9.11
CA TRP A 87 -4.43 -7.70 7.95
C TRP A 87 -4.52 -8.45 6.63
N GLY A 88 -3.63 -9.43 6.44
CA GLY A 88 -3.57 -10.20 5.20
C GLY A 88 -4.81 -11.06 4.95
N GLN A 89 -5.71 -11.14 5.93
CA GLN A 89 -7.00 -11.81 5.80
C GLN A 89 -8.15 -10.87 5.40
N ILE A 90 -7.98 -9.54 5.45
CA ILE A 90 -9.09 -8.61 5.14
C ILE A 90 -8.85 -7.82 3.86
N LEU A 91 -7.61 -7.35 3.65
CA LEU A 91 -7.29 -6.49 2.52
C LEU A 91 -7.38 -7.22 1.18
N ALA A 92 -8.02 -6.56 0.22
CA ALA A 92 -8.12 -6.98 -1.16
C ALA A 92 -7.34 -6.07 -2.11
N ARG A 93 -7.15 -4.80 -1.74
CA ARG A 93 -6.44 -3.80 -2.54
C ARG A 93 -5.44 -3.03 -1.68
N ILE A 94 -4.19 -2.95 -2.15
CA ILE A 94 -3.14 -2.11 -1.56
C ILE A 94 -2.53 -1.23 -2.65
N GLU A 95 -2.45 0.06 -2.38
CA GLU A 95 -1.70 1.03 -3.19
C GLU A 95 -0.70 1.77 -2.30
N LEU A 96 0.57 1.74 -2.69
CA LEU A 96 1.65 2.41 -1.98
C LEU A 96 2.32 3.42 -2.88
N LYS A 97 2.47 4.65 -2.37
CA LYS A 97 3.10 5.75 -3.08
C LYS A 97 4.22 6.38 -2.27
N ASN A 98 5.36 6.65 -2.90
CA ASN A 98 6.52 7.29 -2.26
C ASN A 98 7.09 6.50 -1.06
N PHE A 99 7.00 5.16 -1.11
CA PHE A 99 7.58 4.29 -0.08
C PHE A 99 8.96 3.79 -0.48
N LYS A 100 9.84 3.65 0.50
CA LYS A 100 10.99 2.75 0.43
C LYS A 100 10.51 1.32 0.69
N ILE A 101 10.72 0.43 -0.28
CA ILE A 101 10.25 -0.95 -0.28
C ILE A 101 11.45 -1.89 -0.20
N GLU A 102 11.46 -2.75 0.82
CA GLU A 102 12.49 -3.77 1.03
C GLU A 102 11.92 -5.18 0.74
N GLN A 103 12.82 -6.15 0.56
CA GLN A 103 12.43 -7.55 0.30
C GLN A 103 11.38 -8.09 1.30
N ARG A 104 11.52 -7.74 2.59
CA ARG A 104 10.59 -8.20 3.63
C ARG A 104 9.19 -7.64 3.45
N ASP A 105 9.03 -6.42 2.92
CA ASP A 105 7.72 -5.83 2.64
C ASP A 105 6.96 -6.68 1.63
N ILE A 106 7.66 -7.09 0.58
CA ILE A 106 7.09 -7.84 -0.53
C ILE A 106 6.74 -9.24 -0.09
N ILE A 107 7.67 -9.94 0.55
CA ILE A 107 7.41 -11.28 1.11
C ILE A 107 6.19 -11.25 2.02
N ARG A 108 6.03 -10.21 2.84
CA ARG A 108 4.89 -10.04 3.73
C ARG A 108 3.58 -9.88 2.97
N ILE A 109 3.54 -9.00 1.97
CA ILE A 109 2.36 -8.71 1.16
C ILE A 109 1.91 -9.98 0.40
N PHE A 110 2.85 -10.78 -0.11
CA PHE A 110 2.53 -12.03 -0.81
C PHE A 110 1.96 -13.14 0.09
N LEU A 111 1.96 -12.96 1.42
CA LEU A 111 1.24 -13.83 2.36
C LEU A 111 -0.25 -13.45 2.52
N PHE A 112 -0.69 -12.34 1.92
CA PHE A 112 -2.06 -11.86 2.08
C PHE A 112 -2.98 -12.67 1.17
N LYS A 113 -3.85 -13.48 1.79
CA LYS A 113 -4.67 -14.47 1.08
C LYS A 113 -5.78 -13.85 0.25
N ASN A 114 -6.25 -12.66 0.65
CA ASN A 114 -7.35 -11.98 -0.04
C ASN A 114 -6.89 -10.85 -0.94
N LEU A 115 -5.58 -10.57 -1.01
CA LEU A 115 -5.05 -9.50 -1.82
C LEU A 115 -5.17 -9.85 -3.30
N VAL A 116 -5.95 -9.06 -4.04
CA VAL A 116 -6.21 -9.21 -5.48
C VAL A 116 -5.49 -8.14 -6.29
N PHE A 117 -5.28 -6.96 -5.71
CA PHE A 117 -4.66 -5.82 -6.37
C PHE A 117 -3.54 -5.21 -5.53
N LEU A 118 -2.39 -5.00 -6.17
CA LEU A 118 -1.22 -4.35 -5.56
C LEU A 118 -0.64 -3.32 -6.53
N LYS A 119 -0.40 -2.10 -6.06
CA LYS A 119 0.28 -1.07 -6.83
C LYS A 119 1.38 -0.40 -6.03
N PHE A 120 2.51 -0.20 -6.69
CA PHE A 120 3.62 0.63 -6.22
C PHE A 120 3.83 1.79 -7.17
N SER A 121 3.74 3.00 -6.64
CA SER A 121 3.90 4.24 -7.41
C SER A 121 5.00 5.11 -6.82
N ASN A 122 6.00 5.45 -7.62
CA ASN A 122 7.13 6.28 -7.17
C ASN A 122 7.77 5.75 -5.88
N CYS A 123 7.85 4.43 -5.77
CA CYS A 123 8.50 3.74 -4.66
C CYS A 123 9.97 3.53 -4.99
N ASN A 124 10.81 3.61 -3.95
CA ASN A 124 12.21 3.25 -4.02
C ASN A 124 12.39 1.80 -3.58
N PHE A 125 12.76 0.92 -4.51
CA PHE A 125 13.00 -0.49 -4.19
C PHE A 125 14.46 -0.71 -3.83
N VAL A 126 14.68 -1.26 -2.64
CA VAL A 126 16.02 -1.59 -2.15
C VAL A 126 16.42 -2.97 -2.66
N GLU A 127 17.64 -3.08 -3.19
CA GLU A 127 18.26 -4.32 -3.67
C GLU A 127 17.54 -4.98 -4.87
N ASN A 128 18.00 -6.19 -5.24
CA ASN A 128 17.41 -7.02 -6.28
C ASN A 128 16.07 -7.64 -5.79
N ILE A 129 15.05 -6.78 -5.77
CA ILE A 129 13.66 -7.03 -5.45
C ILE A 129 13.04 -8.16 -6.29
N GLN A 130 13.55 -8.41 -7.50
CA GLN A 130 12.92 -9.33 -8.47
C GLN A 130 12.69 -10.70 -7.86
N LYS A 131 13.70 -11.26 -7.20
CA LYS A 131 13.65 -12.59 -6.55
C LYS A 131 12.67 -12.68 -5.36
N CYS A 132 12.11 -11.55 -4.93
CA CYS A 132 11.18 -11.48 -3.80
C CYS A 132 9.73 -11.66 -4.25
N PHE A 133 9.43 -11.37 -5.52
CA PHE A 133 8.12 -11.58 -6.15
C PHE A 133 7.91 -13.06 -6.48
N LYS A 134 7.92 -13.92 -5.46
CA LYS A 134 7.68 -15.35 -5.61
C LYS A 134 6.24 -15.69 -5.29
N ARG A 135 5.58 -16.40 -6.20
CA ARG A 135 4.23 -16.89 -5.95
C ARG A 135 4.22 -17.79 -4.72
N LYS A 136 3.43 -17.42 -3.72
CA LYS A 136 3.15 -18.28 -2.56
C LYS A 136 1.88 -19.07 -2.78
N LYS A 137 1.85 -20.30 -2.28
CA LYS A 137 0.63 -21.14 -2.30
C LYS A 137 -0.51 -20.38 -1.63
N GLY A 138 -1.61 -20.17 -2.35
CA GLY A 138 -2.77 -19.41 -1.88
C GLY A 138 -2.68 -17.89 -2.09
N CYS A 139 -1.70 -17.39 -2.84
CA CYS A 139 -1.72 -16.00 -3.31
C CYS A 139 -2.85 -15.80 -4.33
N CYS A 140 -3.71 -14.81 -4.09
CA CYS A 140 -4.86 -14.47 -4.94
C CYS A 140 -4.66 -13.19 -5.75
N LEU A 141 -3.42 -12.68 -5.79
CA LEU A 141 -3.09 -11.46 -6.53
C LEU A 141 -3.41 -11.69 -8.02
N LYS A 142 -4.03 -10.70 -8.66
CA LYS A 142 -4.39 -10.71 -10.09
C LYS A 142 -3.84 -9.49 -10.83
N HIS A 143 -3.63 -8.39 -10.11
CA HIS A 143 -3.17 -7.13 -10.69
C HIS A 143 -1.97 -6.63 -9.91
N LEU A 144 -0.85 -6.42 -10.61
CA LEU A 144 0.36 -5.80 -10.08
C LEU A 144 0.73 -4.61 -10.97
N ILE A 145 0.74 -3.42 -10.40
CA ILE A 145 1.09 -2.19 -11.12
C ILE A 145 2.37 -1.60 -10.54
N LEU A 146 3.32 -1.27 -11.41
CA LEU A 146 4.59 -0.65 -11.06
C LEU A 146 4.75 0.63 -11.86
N SER A 147 4.55 1.79 -11.23
CA SER A 147 4.63 3.08 -11.91
C SER A 147 5.71 3.96 -11.31
N PHE A 148 6.60 4.53 -12.14
CA PHE A 148 7.57 5.56 -11.73
C PHE A 148 8.57 5.17 -10.63
N ASN A 149 8.92 3.90 -10.49
CA ASN A 149 9.93 3.41 -9.53
C ASN A 149 11.34 3.45 -10.18
N PRO A 150 12.24 4.37 -9.80
CA PRO A 150 13.45 4.68 -10.58
C PRO A 150 14.54 3.60 -10.50
N GLU A 151 14.62 2.83 -9.41
CA GLU A 151 15.66 1.81 -9.20
C GLU A 151 15.29 0.44 -9.81
N VAL A 152 14.06 0.29 -10.30
CA VAL A 152 13.57 -0.99 -10.82
C VAL A 152 14.05 -1.20 -12.26
N ASN A 153 14.85 -2.25 -12.48
CA ASN A 153 15.06 -2.79 -13.82
C ASN A 153 13.79 -3.51 -14.30
N TYR A 154 12.90 -2.74 -14.94
CA TYR A 154 11.59 -3.20 -15.38
C TYR A 154 11.63 -4.37 -16.35
N LYS A 155 12.63 -4.45 -17.22
CA LYS A 155 12.75 -5.51 -18.23
C LYS A 155 13.08 -6.86 -17.58
N GLU A 156 14.06 -6.87 -16.68
CA GLU A 156 14.43 -8.08 -15.96
C GLU A 156 13.32 -8.51 -14.98
N LEU A 157 12.70 -7.55 -14.31
CA LEU A 157 11.55 -7.82 -13.44
C LEU A 157 10.36 -8.36 -14.21
N SER A 158 10.01 -7.79 -15.37
CA SER A 158 8.88 -8.26 -16.16
C SER A 158 9.09 -9.70 -16.62
N ASN A 159 10.29 -10.02 -17.13
CA ASN A 159 10.62 -11.40 -17.53
C ASN A 159 10.46 -12.37 -16.37
N TYR A 160 11.03 -12.04 -15.21
CA TYR A 160 10.90 -12.86 -14.01
C TYR A 160 9.44 -13.03 -13.55
N LEU A 161 8.66 -11.94 -13.54
CA LEU A 161 7.25 -11.99 -13.17
C LEU A 161 6.43 -12.84 -14.15
N PHE A 162 6.69 -12.75 -15.45
CA PHE A 162 5.99 -13.58 -16.44
C PHE A 162 6.27 -15.07 -16.23
N GLU A 163 7.52 -15.43 -15.93
CA GLU A 163 7.92 -16.82 -15.63
C GLU A 163 7.27 -17.35 -14.34
N GLU A 164 7.20 -16.55 -13.28
CA GLU A 164 6.69 -16.99 -11.96
C GLU A 164 5.15 -17.05 -11.88
N PHE A 165 4.45 -16.32 -12.73
CA PHE A 165 3.03 -16.04 -12.57
C PHE A 165 2.13 -16.47 -13.74
N ASP A 166 2.67 -17.20 -14.73
CA ASP A 166 1.92 -17.90 -15.80
C ASP A 166 0.83 -17.06 -16.51
N ASN A 167 1.09 -15.79 -16.81
CA ASN A 167 0.17 -14.89 -17.56
C ASN A 167 -1.21 -14.63 -16.92
N ILE A 168 -1.45 -14.97 -15.65
CA ILE A 168 -2.73 -14.68 -14.95
C ILE A 168 -2.83 -13.20 -14.51
N PHE A 169 -1.77 -12.42 -14.76
CA PHE A 169 -1.53 -11.13 -14.15
C PHE A 169 -1.46 -10.05 -15.20
N SER A 170 -2.25 -8.99 -15.01
CA SER A 170 -1.99 -7.74 -15.72
C SER A 170 -0.82 -7.03 -15.02
N LEU A 171 0.32 -6.97 -15.68
CA LEU A 171 1.46 -6.16 -15.27
C LEU A 171 1.42 -4.84 -16.05
N GLU A 172 1.18 -3.75 -15.36
CA GLU A 172 1.23 -2.41 -15.96
C GLU A 172 2.48 -1.70 -15.45
N ILE A 173 3.36 -1.33 -16.39
CA ILE A 173 4.59 -0.59 -16.12
C ILE A 173 4.48 0.79 -16.75
N TYR A 174 4.59 1.82 -15.92
CA TYR A 174 4.60 3.21 -16.38
C TYR A 174 5.98 3.82 -16.20
N HIS A 175 6.61 4.16 -17.32
CA HIS A 175 7.88 4.89 -17.34
C HIS A 175 7.63 6.40 -17.26
N PRO A 176 8.42 7.16 -16.48
CA PRO A 176 8.56 8.59 -16.73
C PRO A 176 9.23 8.73 -18.10
N VAL A 177 8.49 9.24 -19.08
CA VAL A 177 9.11 9.78 -20.29
C VAL A 177 10.00 10.94 -19.82
N PRO A 178 11.32 10.93 -20.07
CA PRO A 178 12.15 12.06 -19.73
C PRO A 178 11.56 13.31 -20.40
N PRO A 179 11.47 14.47 -19.72
CA PRO A 179 11.20 15.70 -20.44
C PRO A 179 12.33 15.90 -21.46
N ASN A 180 11.94 16.02 -22.74
CA ASN A 180 12.84 16.35 -23.85
C ASN A 180 13.58 17.67 -23.61
#